data_AF-Q3L7J9-F1
#
_entry.id   AF-Q3L7J9-F1
#
_cell.length_a   1.000
_cell.length_b   1.000
_cell.length_c   1.000
_cell.angle_alpha   90.00
_cell.angle_beta   90.00
_cell.angle_gamma   90.00
#
_symmetry.space_group_name_H-M   'P 1'
#
loop_
_entity.id
_entity.type
_entity.pdbx_description
1 polymer ?
#
loop_
_entity_poly.entity_id
_entity_poly.type
_entity_poly.pdbx_seq_one_letter_code
_entity_poly.pdbx_strand_id
1 'polypeptide(L)'
;MTNVKYIQRGIDENLANSALIKLNQIGSLSETFDAVQLCHDNNWGTFISHRSGETVDSFIADMTVAMRAGHLKTGAPCRGERIEKI
;
A
#
# COMPACT_ATOMS: atom_id res chain seq x y z
N MET A 1 -8.17 -1.61 -6.37
CA MET A 1 -6.96 -2.11 -7.07
C MET A 1 -5.94 -0.98 -7.03
N THR A 2 -4.66 -1.25 -6.82
CA THR A 2 -3.62 -0.22 -6.89
C THR A 2 -3.42 0.19 -8.35
N ASN A 3 -4.18 1.21 -8.78
CA ASN A 3 -4.19 1.72 -10.14
C ASN A 3 -4.40 3.24 -10.08
N VAL A 4 -3.43 3.99 -10.60
CA VAL A 4 -3.38 5.45 -10.53
C VAL A 4 -4.64 6.10 -11.09
N LYS A 5 -5.22 5.56 -12.18
CA LYS A 5 -6.44 6.11 -12.79
C LYS A 5 -7.65 6.02 -11.87
N TYR A 6 -7.79 4.92 -11.12
CA TYR A 6 -8.89 4.75 -10.18
C TYR A 6 -8.69 5.54 -8.89
N ILE A 7 -7.44 5.70 -8.46
CA ILE A 7 -7.11 6.57 -7.32
C ILE A 7 -7.45 8.02 -7.68
N GLN A 8 -6.98 8.52 -8.83
CA GLN A 8 -7.31 9.86 -9.31
C GLN A 8 -8.81 10.08 -9.39
N ARG A 9 -9.53 9.15 -10.02
CA ARG A 9 -11.00 9.23 -10.09
C ARG A 9 -11.64 9.28 -8.71
N GLY A 10 -11.15 8.47 -7.76
CA GLY A 10 -11.66 8.48 -6.38
C GLY A 10 -11.41 9.80 -5.65
N ILE A 11 -10.29 10.46 -5.94
CA ILE A 11 -9.97 11.80 -5.46
C ILE A 11 -10.93 12.83 -6.08
N ASP A 12 -11.06 12.83 -7.41
CA ASP A 12 -11.89 13.78 -8.17
C ASP A 12 -13.38 13.69 -7.77
N GLU A 13 -13.86 12.47 -7.55
CA GLU A 13 -15.25 12.18 -7.14
C GLU A 13 -15.44 12.21 -5.61
N ASN A 14 -14.38 12.49 -4.83
CA ASN A 14 -14.38 12.51 -3.36
C ASN A 14 -15.00 11.25 -2.70
N LEU A 15 -14.62 10.07 -3.19
CA LEU A 15 -15.23 8.78 -2.79
C LEU A 15 -14.63 8.17 -1.52
N ALA A 16 -13.41 8.57 -1.15
CA ALA A 16 -12.68 8.06 0.00
C ALA A 16 -11.65 9.10 0.47
N ASN A 17 -10.81 8.71 1.43
CA ASN A 17 -9.74 9.54 1.98
C ASN A 17 -8.41 8.77 2.14
N SER A 18 -8.35 7.54 1.66
CA SER A 18 -7.18 6.69 1.76
C SER A 18 -7.21 5.56 0.73
N ALA A 19 -6.03 5.08 0.37
CA ALA A 19 -5.85 3.98 -0.57
C ALA A 19 -5.12 2.79 0.09
N LEU A 20 -5.59 1.58 -0.22
CA LEU A 20 -4.92 0.34 0.13
C LEU A 20 -3.96 -0.05 -1.00
N ILE A 21 -2.66 0.01 -0.72
CA ILE A 21 -1.57 -0.17 -1.69
C ILE A 21 -1.06 -1.61 -1.63
N LYS A 22 -1.16 -2.32 -2.75
CA LYS A 22 -0.67 -3.68 -2.95
C LYS A 22 0.30 -3.66 -4.13
N LEU A 23 1.59 -3.75 -3.85
CA LEU A 23 2.67 -3.55 -4.83
C LEU A 23 2.51 -4.45 -6.07
N ASN A 24 2.21 -5.71 -5.86
CA ASN A 24 2.02 -6.67 -6.96
C ASN A 24 0.67 -6.54 -7.70
N GLN A 25 -0.13 -5.50 -7.44
CA GLN A 25 -1.28 -5.15 -8.28
C GLN A 25 -0.93 -4.10 -9.35
N ILE A 26 0.08 -3.27 -9.11
CA ILE A 26 0.49 -2.21 -10.05
C ILE A 26 1.66 -2.64 -10.94
N GLY A 27 2.55 -3.50 -10.43
CA GLY A 27 3.53 -4.24 -11.24
C GLY A 27 4.98 -3.85 -10.99
N SER A 28 5.28 -2.59 -10.69
CA SER A 28 6.63 -2.12 -10.37
C SER A 28 6.72 -1.24 -9.12
N LEU A 29 7.94 -1.06 -8.61
CA LEU A 29 8.19 -0.19 -7.46
C LEU A 29 7.97 1.28 -7.83
N SER A 30 8.47 1.73 -8.98
CA SER A 30 8.31 3.12 -9.43
C SER A 30 6.84 3.50 -9.51
N GLU A 31 6.01 2.66 -10.12
CA GLU A 31 4.57 2.93 -10.19
C GLU A 31 3.90 2.88 -8.80
N THR A 32 4.42 2.08 -7.87
CA THR A 32 3.96 2.09 -6.48
C THR A 32 4.28 3.43 -5.81
N PHE A 33 5.48 3.97 -6.01
CA PHE A 33 5.85 5.32 -5.52
C PHE A 33 4.94 6.39 -6.11
N ASP A 34 4.68 6.35 -7.42
CA ASP A 34 3.77 7.30 -8.07
C ASP A 34 2.36 7.22 -7.49
N ALA A 35 1.85 6.01 -7.23
CA ALA A 35 0.53 5.82 -6.63
C ALA A 35 0.45 6.33 -5.18
N VAL A 36 1.50 6.14 -4.39
CA VAL A 36 1.56 6.65 -3.01
C VAL A 36 1.69 8.17 -3.01
N GLN A 37 2.57 8.72 -3.84
CA GLN A 37 2.78 10.16 -3.97
C GLN A 37 1.48 10.86 -4.40
N LEU A 38 0.75 10.29 -5.37
CA LEU A 38 -0.55 10.85 -5.78
C LEU A 38 -1.54 10.94 -4.61
N CYS A 39 -1.56 9.93 -3.72
CA CYS A 39 -2.41 9.98 -2.53
C CYS A 39 -1.96 11.11 -1.60
N HIS A 40 -0.65 11.21 -1.31
CA HIS A 40 -0.10 12.22 -0.41
C HIS A 40 -0.32 13.65 -0.91
N ASP A 41 -0.12 13.89 -2.21
CA ASP A 41 -0.33 15.20 -2.85
C ASP A 41 -1.79 15.68 -2.72
N ASN A 42 -2.73 14.75 -2.56
CA ASN A 42 -4.16 15.02 -2.40
C ASN A 42 -4.65 14.81 -0.96
N ASN A 43 -3.75 14.81 0.03
CA ASN A 43 -4.04 14.59 1.45
C ASN A 43 -4.78 13.27 1.75
N TRP A 44 -4.63 12.25 0.91
CA TRP A 44 -5.12 10.91 1.18
C TRP A 44 -4.10 10.07 1.94
N GLY A 45 -4.57 9.29 2.90
CA GLY A 45 -3.75 8.31 3.61
C GLY A 45 -3.38 7.11 2.73
N THR A 46 -2.29 6.42 3.06
CA THR A 46 -1.88 5.19 2.36
C THR A 46 -1.69 4.05 3.35
N PHE A 47 -2.25 2.89 3.02
CA PHE A 47 -2.07 1.67 3.79
C PHE A 47 -1.32 0.68 2.92
N ILE A 48 -0.05 0.38 3.24
CA ILE A 48 0.65 -0.72 2.58
C ILE A 48 0.03 -2.03 3.04
N SER A 49 -0.26 -2.93 2.10
CA SER A 49 -1.03 -4.15 2.35
C SER A 49 -0.33 -5.37 1.81
N HIS A 50 -0.33 -6.42 2.64
CA HIS A 50 0.02 -7.77 2.22
C HIS A 50 -0.96 -8.37 1.19
N ARG A 51 -0.66 -9.59 0.73
CA ARG A 51 -1.59 -10.47 0.03
C ARG A 51 -2.00 -11.66 0.91
N SER A 52 -3.10 -12.30 0.55
CA SER A 52 -3.60 -13.49 1.26
C SER A 52 -2.63 -14.66 1.15
N GLY A 53 -2.08 -14.93 -0.03
CA GLY A 53 -0.89 -15.77 -0.19
C GLY A 53 0.35 -14.90 -0.07
N GLU A 54 1.18 -15.15 0.94
CA GLU A 54 2.35 -14.33 1.25
C GLU A 54 3.56 -15.19 1.59
N THR A 55 4.74 -14.60 1.54
CA THR A 55 6.02 -15.27 1.81
C THR A 55 6.64 -14.73 3.10
N VAL A 56 7.81 -15.24 3.51
CA VAL A 56 8.55 -14.70 4.66
C VAL A 56 9.25 -13.36 4.34
N ASP A 57 9.31 -12.96 3.08
CA ASP A 57 9.92 -11.70 2.63
C ASP A 57 9.35 -10.48 3.37
N SER A 58 10.20 -9.68 4.01
CA SER A 58 9.81 -8.54 4.83
C SER A 58 9.67 -7.23 4.05
N PHE A 59 9.80 -7.24 2.72
CA PHE A 59 9.96 -6.05 1.87
C PHE A 59 8.89 -4.98 2.08
N ILE A 60 7.63 -5.38 2.27
CA ILE A 60 6.54 -4.40 2.48
C ILE A 60 6.64 -3.65 3.82
N ALA A 61 7.38 -4.18 4.81
CA ALA A 61 7.65 -3.47 6.06
C ALA A 61 8.59 -2.29 5.81
N ASP A 62 9.73 -2.53 5.15
CA ASP A 62 10.68 -1.48 4.75
C ASP A 62 10.02 -0.44 3.85
N MET A 63 9.23 -0.88 2.87
CA MET A 63 8.51 0.02 1.97
C MET A 63 7.51 0.92 2.71
N THR A 64 6.84 0.42 3.76
CA THR A 64 5.92 1.22 4.57
C THR A 64 6.65 2.41 5.21
N VAL A 65 7.85 2.17 5.73
CA VAL A 65 8.69 3.21 6.34
C VAL A 65 9.24 4.15 5.26
N ALA A 66 9.82 3.62 4.19
CA ALA A 66 10.43 4.40 3.12
C ALA A 66 9.43 5.34 2.43
N MET A 67 8.20 4.87 2.23
CA MET A 67 7.12 5.65 1.63
C MET A 67 6.38 6.56 2.61
N ARG A 68 6.74 6.56 3.91
CA ARG A 68 6.04 7.30 4.96
C ARG A 68 4.53 7.04 4.96
N ALA A 69 4.12 5.80 4.70
CA ALA A 69 2.71 5.46 4.56
C ALA A 69 1.94 5.56 5.89
N GLY A 70 2.63 5.41 7.02
CA GLY A 70 2.05 5.51 8.36
C GLY A 70 1.26 4.28 8.81
N HIS A 71 0.73 3.48 7.88
CA HIS A 71 -0.02 2.27 8.18
C HIS A 71 0.41 1.06 7.34
N LEU A 72 0.65 -0.07 8.02
CA LEU A 72 0.89 -1.38 7.44
C LEU A 72 -0.22 -2.35 7.84
N LYS A 73 -0.85 -2.99 6.84
CA LYS A 73 -1.81 -4.07 7.01
C LYS A 73 -1.18 -5.39 6.57
N THR A 74 -0.57 -6.11 7.52
CA THR A 74 0.17 -7.35 7.24
C THR A 74 -0.44 -8.62 7.85
N GLY A 75 -1.64 -8.54 8.42
CA GLY A 75 -2.38 -9.70 8.96
C GLY A 75 -2.39 -9.76 10.48
N ALA A 76 -2.93 -10.85 11.02
CA ALA A 76 -2.92 -11.11 12.46
C ALA A 76 -1.49 -11.40 12.95
N PRO A 77 -1.19 -11.22 14.25
CA PRO A 77 0.10 -11.57 14.85
C PRO A 77 0.24 -13.10 15.01
N CYS A 78 0.02 -13.83 13.93
CA CYS A 78 0.14 -15.28 13.83
C CYS A 78 0.55 -15.66 12.41
N ARG A 79 1.19 -16.83 12.29
CA ARG A 79 1.76 -17.37 11.04
C ARG A 79 2.99 -16.59 10.58
N GLY A 80 4.06 -17.32 10.22
CA GLY A 80 5.39 -16.73 9.97
C GLY A 80 5.35 -15.66 8.90
N GLU A 81 4.64 -15.89 7.79
CA GLU A 81 4.56 -14.93 6.69
C GLU A 81 3.93 -13.57 7.07
N ARG A 82 3.26 -13.47 8.24
CA ARG A 82 2.72 -12.22 8.79
C ARG A 82 3.67 -11.60 9.79
N ILE A 83 4.18 -12.42 10.71
CA ILE A 83 5.06 -11.99 11.81
C ILE A 83 6.35 -11.37 11.27
N GLU A 84 6.91 -11.88 10.18
CA GLU A 84 8.15 -11.36 9.58
C GLU A 84 8.08 -9.88 9.12
N LYS A 85 6.89 -9.24 9.16
CA LYS A 85 6.69 -7.84 8.74
C LYS A 85 6.32 -6.91 9.90
N ILE A 86 6.17 -7.44 11.11
CA ILE A 86 5.72 -6.73 12.32
C ILE A 86 6.94 -6.45 13.19
#